data_AF-A0A2E7N6I8-F1
#
_entry.id   AF-A0A2E7N6I8-F1
#
_cell.length_a   1.000
_cell.length_b   1.000
_cell.length_c   1.000
_cell.angle_alpha   90.00
_cell.angle_beta   90.00
_cell.angle_gamma   90.00
#
_symmetry.space_group_name_H-M   'P 1'
#
loop_
_entity.id
_entity.type
_entity.pdbx_description
1 polymer ?
#
loop_
_entity_poly.entity_id
_entity_poly.type
_entity_poly.pdbx_seq_one_letter_code
_entity_poly.pdbx_strand_id
1 'polypeptide(L)' 'LRAAKDFQGGLKQYGIPSTVRMEKGIDINAGCGQLRERAIDILGA' A
#
# COMPACT_ATOMS: atom_id res chain seq x y z
N LEU A 1 -8.76 3.12 -9.08
CA LEU A 1 -7.57 3.06 -9.97
C LEU A 1 -7.43 4.23 -10.94
N ARG A 2 -8.51 4.84 -11.47
CA ARG A 2 -8.44 5.91 -12.50
C ARG A 2 -7.52 7.08 -12.09
N ALA A 3 -7.78 7.72 -10.95
CA ALA A 3 -6.96 8.84 -10.47
C ALA A 3 -5.47 8.48 -10.30
N ALA A 4 -5.16 7.28 -9.80
CA ALA A 4 -3.78 6.82 -9.66
C ALA A 4 -3.08 6.63 -11.02
N LYS A 5 -3.81 6.17 -12.05
CA LYS A 5 -3.28 6.03 -13.42
C LYS A 5 -3.09 7.40 -14.08
N ASP A 6 -4.02 8.33 -13.89
CA ASP A 6 -3.91 9.68 -14.44
C ASP A 6 -2.69 10.41 -13.85
N PHE A 7 -2.48 10.28 -12.55
CA PHE A 7 -1.29 10.80 -11.86
C PHE A 7 0.02 10.16 -12.37
N GLN A 8 0.05 8.82 -12.45
CA GLN A 8 1.20 8.10 -13.02
C GLN A 8 1.49 8.54 -14.46
N GLY A 9 0.43 8.79 -15.26
CA GLY A 9 0.53 9.32 -16.61
C GLY A 9 1.23 10.68 -16.65
N GLY A 10 0.83 11.60 -15.76
CA GLY A 10 1.51 12.89 -15.59
C GLY A 10 2.99 12.73 -15.28
N LEU A 11 3.37 11.87 -14.33
CA LEU A 11 4.78 11.59 -14.00
C LEU A 11 5.58 11.10 -15.23
N LYS A 12 4.99 10.19 -16.01
CA LYS A 12 5.63 9.66 -17.23
C LYS A 12 5.86 10.73 -18.30
N GLN A 13 4.99 11.72 -18.42
CA GLN A 13 5.17 12.82 -19.38
C GLN A 13 6.43 13.65 -19.08
N TYR A 14 6.86 13.73 -17.83
CA TYR A 14 8.11 14.36 -17.41
C TYR A 14 9.32 13.41 -17.40
N GLY A 15 9.16 12.20 -17.97
CA GLY A 15 10.22 11.20 -18.01
C GLY A 15 10.51 10.54 -16.66
N ILE A 16 9.62 10.66 -15.66
CA ILE A 16 9.79 10.05 -14.34
C ILE A 16 9.27 8.60 -14.38
N PRO A 17 10.14 7.58 -14.22
CA PRO A 17 9.70 6.20 -14.15
C PRO A 17 8.85 5.97 -12.89
N SER A 18 7.68 5.36 -13.07
CA SER A 18 6.74 5.15 -11.97
C SER A 18 5.87 3.92 -12.21
N THR A 19 5.45 3.28 -11.12
CA THR A 19 4.56 2.09 -11.11
C THR A 19 3.45 2.27 -10.07
N VAL A 20 2.24 1.81 -10.37
CA VAL A 20 1.16 1.72 -9.37
C VAL A 20 1.30 0.40 -8.62
N ARG A 21 1.43 0.47 -7.29
CA ARG A 21 1.46 -0.72 -6.44
C ARG A 21 0.04 -1.21 -6.19
N MET A 22 -0.24 -2.43 -6.60
CA MET A 22 -1.53 -3.08 -6.34
C MET A 22 -1.62 -3.51 -4.89
N GLU A 23 -2.81 -3.38 -4.33
CA GLU A 23 -3.13 -3.89 -3.00
C GLU A 23 -3.09 -5.44 -3.02
N LYS A 24 -2.42 -6.01 -2.02
CA LYS A 24 -2.33 -7.46 -1.79
C LYS A 24 -2.49 -7.74 -0.30
N GLY A 25 -3.16 -8.84 0.05
CA GLY A 25 -3.31 -9.32 1.43
C GLY A 25 -4.24 -8.47 2.31
N ILE A 26 -5.04 -7.58 1.72
CA ILE A 26 -5.99 -6.72 2.46
C ILE A 26 -7.09 -7.54 3.15
N ASP A 27 -7.52 -8.61 2.48
CA ASP A 27 -8.47 -9.61 2.96
C ASP A 27 -8.02 -10.32 4.24
N ILE A 28 -6.71 -10.50 4.41
CA ILE A 28 -6.10 -11.15 5.58
C ILE A 28 -5.43 -10.17 6.55
N ASN A 29 -5.72 -8.86 6.46
CA ASN A 29 -5.09 -7.81 7.27
C ASN A 29 -3.55 -7.73 7.13
N ALA A 30 -3.00 -8.16 6.00
CA ALA A 30 -1.58 -8.12 5.69
C ALA A 30 -1.22 -7.06 4.63
N GLY A 31 -2.17 -6.18 4.28
CA GLY A 31 -1.88 -5.03 3.44
C GLY A 31 -0.89 -4.06 4.09
N CYS A 32 -0.30 -3.19 3.28
CA CYS A 32 0.56 -2.13 3.81
C CYS A 32 -0.21 -1.26 4.81
N GLY A 33 0.38 -1.07 6.00
CA GLY A 33 -0.24 -0.33 7.10
C GLY A 33 -1.24 -1.13 7.95
N GLN A 34 -1.54 -2.39 7.60
CA GLN A 34 -2.48 -3.23 8.37
C GLN A 34 -1.81 -4.18 9.35
N LEU A 35 -0.48 -4.35 9.25
CA LEU A 35 0.29 -5.13 10.22
C LEU A 35 0.24 -4.43 11.58
N ARG A 36 -0.57 -4.99 12.46
CA ARG A 36 -0.73 -4.57 13.85
C ARG A 36 0.03 -5.55 14.73
N GLU A 37 0.95 -5.03 15.54
CA GLU A 37 1.52 -5.80 16.63
C GLU A 37 0.42 -6.00 17.68
N ARG A 38 0.05 -7.24 17.98
CA ARG A 38 -0.73 -7.50 19.20
C ARG A 38 0.21 -7.35 20.39
N ALA A 39 0.44 -6.11 20.82
CA ALA A 39 1.26 -5.82 21.98
C ALA A 39 0.69 -6.43 23.30
N ILE A 40 -0.56 -6.89 23.29
CA ILE A 40 -1.25 -7.47 24.44
C ILE A 40 -0.72 -8.88 24.79
N ASP A 41 -0.26 -9.68 23.80
CA ASP A 41 0.11 -11.09 24.06
C ASP A 41 1.58 -11.28 24.48
N ILE A 42 2.46 -10.28 24.27
CA ILE A 42 3.88 -10.37 24.64
C ILE A 42 4.09 -10.10 26.15
N LEU A 43 3.15 -9.42 26.81
CA LEU A 43 3.27 -9.02 28.21
C LEU A 43 2.28 -9.70 29.18
N GLY A 44 1.49 -10.67 28.74
CA GLY A 44 0.70 -11.55 29.61
C GLY A 44 -0.13 -10.82 30.68
N ALA A 45 -1.04 -9.94 30.27
CA ALA A 45 -2.06 -9.37 31.15
C ALA A 45 -3.37 -10.16 31.06
#